data_AF-A0A537T2L2-F1
#
_entry.id   AF-A0A537T2L2-F1
#
_cell.length_a   1.000
_cell.length_b   1.000
_cell.length_c   1.000
_cell.angle_alpha   90.00
_cell.angle_beta   90.00
_cell.angle_gamma   90.00
#
_symmetry.space_group_name_H-M   'P 1'
#
loop_
_entity.id
_entity.type
_entity.pdbx_description
1 polymer ?
#
loop_
_entity_poly.entity_id
_entity_poly.type
_entity_poly.pdbx_seq_one_letter_code
_entity_poly.pdbx_strand_id
1 'polypeptide(L)'
;MILDIARLLLFPALMAFAAATDLFTMTISNRLSVALAAGFLTLALMSGMGSYDILAHLGAGAAVLVLAFGCFAMGWIGGGDAKIAAGAALWFGFGHLLDYLVYASLFGGA
;
A
#
# COMPACT_ATOMS: atom_id res chain seq x y z
N MET A 1 23.21 2.35 -1.79
CA MET A 1 23.24 1.83 -0.39
C MET A 1 22.13 2.42 0.48
N ILE A 2 22.11 3.73 0.78
CA ILE A 2 21.05 4.32 1.65
C ILE A 2 19.65 4.20 1.03
N LEU A 3 19.51 4.48 -0.28
CA LEU A 3 18.22 4.35 -0.98
C LEU A 3 17.72 2.91 -1.07
N ASP A 4 18.64 1.93 -1.18
CA ASP A 4 18.29 0.52 -1.25
C ASP A 4 17.78 0.02 0.10
N ILE A 5 18.43 0.43 1.20
CA ILE A 5 17.99 0.18 2.56
C ILE A 5 16.61 0.82 2.79
N ALA A 6 16.42 2.07 2.35
CA ALA A 6 15.14 2.75 2.48
C ALA A 6 14.02 2.03 1.71
N ARG A 7 14.28 1.54 0.49
CA ARG A 7 13.30 0.74 -0.27
C ARG A 7 12.95 -0.57 0.42
N LEU A 8 13.96 -1.28 0.93
CA LEU A 8 13.77 -2.58 1.56
C LEU A 8 13.11 -2.50 2.94
N LEU A 9 13.29 -1.40 3.67
CA LEU A 9 12.80 -1.26 5.04
C LEU A 9 11.57 -0.36 5.18
N LEU A 10 11.44 0.70 4.38
CA LEU A 10 10.37 1.69 4.59
C LEU A 10 8.98 1.08 4.42
N PHE A 11 8.77 0.32 3.34
CA PHE A 11 7.47 -0.32 3.11
C PHE A 11 7.16 -1.40 4.15
N PRO A 12 8.01 -2.41 4.39
CA PRO A 12 7.72 -3.43 5.41
C PRO A 12 7.56 -2.86 6.81
N ALA A 13 8.33 -1.83 7.19
CA ALA A 13 8.18 -1.18 8.49
C ALA A 13 6.83 -0.46 8.64
N LEU A 14 6.39 0.27 7.61
CA LEU A 14 5.08 0.93 7.61
C LEU A 14 3.93 -0.08 7.61
N MET A 15 4.07 -1.19 6.89
CA MET A 15 3.08 -2.28 6.88
C MET A 15 3.03 -3.02 8.22
N ALA A 16 4.18 -3.31 8.84
CA ALA A 16 4.23 -3.92 10.18
C ALA A 16 3.63 -2.99 11.23
N PHE A 17 3.87 -1.67 11.12
CA PHE A 17 3.23 -0.67 11.98
C PHE A 17 1.71 -0.59 11.74
N ALA A 18 1.26 -0.71 10.49
CA ALA A 18 -0.17 -0.80 10.16
C ALA A 18 -0.81 -2.01 10.84
N ALA A 19 -0.21 -3.18 10.68
CA ALA A 19 -0.69 -4.42 11.30
C ALA A 19 -0.69 -4.35 12.83
N ALA A 20 0.35 -3.78 13.44
CA ALA A 20 0.42 -3.62 14.89
C ALA A 20 -0.66 -2.65 15.40
N THR A 21 -0.82 -1.48 14.77
CA THR A 21 -1.86 -0.52 15.16
C THR A 21 -3.25 -1.06 14.94
N ASP A 22 -3.48 -1.79 13.85
CA ASP A 22 -4.76 -2.44 13.60
C ASP A 22 -5.07 -3.51 14.68
N LEU A 23 -4.08 -4.33 15.07
CA LEU A 23 -4.25 -5.34 16.12
C LEU A 23 -4.53 -4.73 17.50
N PHE A 24 -3.87 -3.62 17.86
CA PHE A 24 -4.00 -3.03 19.20
C PHE A 24 -5.14 -2.02 19.32
N THR A 25 -5.43 -1.27 18.27
CA THR A 25 -6.37 -0.14 18.33
C THR A 25 -7.53 -0.27 17.35
N MET A 26 -7.57 -1.31 16.50
CA MET A 26 -8.58 -1.53 15.45
C MET A 26 -8.84 -0.28 14.60
N THR A 27 -7.83 0.58 14.48
CA THR A 27 -7.95 1.90 13.88
C THR A 27 -6.70 2.22 13.07
N ILE A 28 -6.86 2.14 11.75
CA ILE A 28 -5.83 2.55 10.82
C ILE A 28 -5.95 4.07 10.58
N SER A 29 -4.98 4.82 11.09
CA SER A 29 -4.94 6.27 10.94
C SER A 29 -4.66 6.68 9.49
N ASN A 30 -5.38 7.69 8.99
CA ASN A 30 -5.10 8.31 7.67
C ASN A 30 -3.64 8.77 7.54
N ARG A 31 -3.00 9.13 8.66
CA ARG A 31 -1.59 9.54 8.69
C ARG A 31 -0.66 8.46 8.13
N LEU A 32 -0.97 7.18 8.42
CA LEU A 32 -0.17 6.05 7.97
C LEU A 32 -0.32 5.82 6.47
N SER A 33 -1.55 5.90 5.95
CA SER A 33 -1.83 5.81 4.51
C SER A 33 -1.14 6.94 3.73
N VAL A 34 -1.14 8.16 4.28
CA VAL A 34 -0.40 9.30 3.71
C VAL A 34 1.11 9.05 3.76
N ALA A 35 1.64 8.49 4.86
CA ALA A 35 3.06 8.13 4.96
C ALA A 35 3.48 7.07 3.93
N LEU A 36 2.64 6.06 3.67
CA LEU A 36 2.86 5.06 2.62
C LEU A 36 2.93 5.69 1.23
N ALA A 37 1.97 6.57 0.91
CA ALA A 37 1.93 7.23 -0.40
C ALA A 37 3.08 8.23 -0.59
N ALA A 38 3.35 9.07 0.42
CA ALA A 38 4.44 10.03 0.39
C ALA A 38 5.81 9.34 0.37
N GLY A 39 5.97 8.25 1.12
CA GLY A 39 7.17 7.42 1.12
C GLY A 39 7.47 6.82 -0.24
N PHE A 40 6.44 6.26 -0.91
CA PHE A 40 6.56 5.79 -2.29
C PHE A 40 6.99 6.91 -3.24
N LEU A 41 6.28 8.03 -3.24
CA LEU A 41 6.56 9.13 -4.17
C LEU A 41 7.98 9.69 -3.97
N THR A 42 8.39 9.86 -2.72
CA THR A 42 9.73 10.35 -2.38
C THR A 42 10.81 9.40 -2.89
N LEU A 43 10.66 8.09 -2.64
CA LEU A 43 11.64 7.10 -3.12
C LEU A 43 11.62 6.94 -4.64
N ALA A 44 10.46 7.01 -5.27
CA ALA A 44 10.33 6.92 -6.72
C ALA A 44 11.10 8.07 -7.40
N LEU A 45 10.89 9.31 -6.93
CA LEU A 45 11.60 10.50 -7.43
C LEU A 45 13.11 10.44 -7.14
N MET A 46 13.50 10.11 -5.91
CA MET A 46 14.93 10.02 -5.54
C MET A 46 15.68 8.91 -6.28
N SER A 47 14.97 7.87 -6.70
CA SER A 47 15.56 6.76 -7.44
C SER A 47 15.70 6.98 -8.94
N GLY A 48 15.19 8.10 -9.46
CA GLY A 48 15.20 8.38 -10.90
C GLY A 48 14.26 7.45 -11.69
N MET A 49 13.19 6.96 -11.07
CA MET A 49 12.19 6.12 -11.74
C MET A 49 11.57 6.87 -12.93
N GLY A 50 11.36 6.17 -14.04
CA GLY A 50 10.76 6.76 -15.23
C GLY A 50 9.37 7.33 -14.94
N SER A 51 9.01 8.44 -15.57
CA SER A 51 7.70 9.08 -15.37
C SER A 51 6.53 8.15 -15.71
N TYR A 52 6.70 7.29 -16.72
CA TYR A 52 5.74 6.26 -17.08
C TYR A 52 5.55 5.24 -15.95
N ASP A 53 6.63 4.76 -15.34
CA ASP A 53 6.57 3.78 -14.26
C ASP A 53 5.91 4.38 -13.01
N ILE A 54 6.25 5.62 -12.66
CA ILE A 54 5.58 6.34 -11.57
C ILE A 54 4.08 6.41 -11.83
N LEU A 55 3.68 6.76 -13.05
CA LEU A 55 2.27 6.86 -13.42
C LEU A 55 1.56 5.49 -13.39
N ALA A 56 2.25 4.43 -13.81
CA ALA A 56 1.72 3.06 -13.73
C ALA A 56 1.49 2.63 -12.28
N HIS A 57 2.41 2.93 -11.37
CA HIS A 57 2.26 2.67 -9.94
C HIS A 57 1.14 3.50 -9.30
N LEU A 58 1.03 4.79 -9.65
CA LEU A 58 -0.09 5.63 -9.23
C LEU A 58 -1.43 5.09 -9.75
N GLY A 59 -1.46 4.60 -10.99
CA GLY A 59 -2.61 3.93 -11.58
C GLY A 59 -2.99 2.65 -10.84
N ALA A 60 -2.02 1.83 -10.44
CA ALA A 60 -2.24 0.64 -9.63
C ALA A 60 -2.86 0.99 -8.26
N GLY A 61 -2.29 1.98 -7.57
CA GLY A 61 -2.83 2.49 -6.31
C GLY A 61 -4.27 3.02 -6.44
N ALA A 62 -4.54 3.81 -7.48
CA ALA A 62 -5.87 4.36 -7.75
C ALA A 62 -6.89 3.27 -8.10
N ALA A 63 -6.52 2.29 -8.92
CA ALA A 63 -7.39 1.17 -9.28
C ALA A 63 -7.78 0.36 -8.04
N VAL A 64 -6.81 0.01 -7.19
CA VAL A 64 -7.07 -0.73 -5.95
C VAL A 64 -7.89 0.12 -4.98
N LEU A 65 -7.65 1.42 -4.88
CA LEU A 65 -8.46 2.30 -4.04
C LEU A 65 -9.93 2.30 -4.48
N VAL A 66 -10.20 2.40 -5.78
CA VAL A 66 -11.57 2.39 -6.31
C VAL A 66 -12.25 1.05 -6.00
N LEU A 67 -11.56 -0.06 -6.26
CA LEU A 67 -12.09 -1.41 -6.01
C LEU A 67 -12.33 -1.65 -4.52
N ALA A 68 -11.34 -1.34 -3.68
CA ALA A 68 -11.43 -1.53 -2.24
C ALA A 68 -12.47 -0.59 -1.60
N PHE A 69 -12.61 0.64 -2.11
CA PHE A 69 -13.69 1.54 -1.70
C PHE A 69 -15.07 0.99 -2.08
N GLY A 70 -15.19 0.35 -3.26
CA GLY A 70 -16.39 -0.39 -3.65
C GLY A 70 -16.72 -1.51 -2.66
N CYS A 71 -15.73 -2.32 -2.26
CA CYS A 71 -15.88 -3.36 -1.24
C CYS A 71 -16.28 -2.79 0.13
N PHE A 72 -15.69 -1.65 0.53
CA PHE A 72 -16.05 -0.94 1.75
C PHE A 72 -17.50 -0.43 1.71
N ALA A 73 -17.94 0.14 0.58
CA ALA A 73 -19.32 0.60 0.39
C ALA A 73 -20.34 -0.55 0.47
N MET A 74 -19.95 -1.76 0.07
CA MET A 74 -20.74 -2.99 0.23
C MET A 74 -20.62 -3.63 1.62
N GLY A 75 -19.78 -3.09 2.51
CA GLY A 75 -19.57 -3.61 3.86
C GLY A 75 -18.71 -4.88 3.95
N TRP A 76 -17.94 -5.20 2.89
CA TRP A 76 -17.11 -6.42 2.85
C TRP A 76 -15.76 -6.26 3.55
N ILE A 77 -15.20 -5.06 3.54
CA ILE A 77 -13.88 -4.77 4.14
C ILE A 77 -13.93 -3.49 4.97
N GLY A 78 -12.99 -3.35 5.92
CA GLY A 78 -12.82 -2.14 6.70
C GLY A 78 -12.29 -0.98 5.83
N GLY A 79 -12.66 0.25 6.20
CA GLY A 79 -12.14 1.45 5.54
C GLY A 79 -10.63 1.67 5.80
N GLY A 80 -10.08 1.05 6.85
CA GLY A 80 -8.64 1.00 7.11
C GLY A 80 -7.94 0.11 6.09
N ASP A 81 -8.40 -1.13 5.94
CA ASP A 81 -7.86 -2.12 5.01
C ASP A 81 -7.85 -1.61 3.58
N ALA A 82 -8.93 -0.94 3.17
CA ALA A 82 -9.04 -0.34 1.85
C ALA A 82 -7.90 0.66 1.56
N LYS A 83 -7.52 1.48 2.57
CA LYS A 83 -6.44 2.46 2.42
C LYS A 83 -5.06 1.81 2.41
N ILE A 84 -4.85 0.78 3.23
CA ILE A 84 -3.58 0.05 3.25
C ILE A 84 -3.39 -0.75 1.97
N ALA A 85 -4.43 -1.40 1.45
CA ALA A 85 -4.38 -2.10 0.17
C ALA A 85 -4.02 -1.15 -0.99
N ALA A 86 -4.66 0.02 -1.05
CA ALA A 86 -4.30 1.06 -2.02
C ALA A 86 -2.86 1.56 -1.85
N GLY A 87 -2.42 1.74 -0.59
CA GLY A 87 -1.05 2.08 -0.25
C GLY A 87 -0.07 1.04 -0.78
N ALA A 88 -0.27 -0.23 -0.46
CA ALA A 88 0.57 -1.34 -0.93
C ALA A 88 0.61 -1.43 -2.46
N ALA A 89 -0.51 -1.18 -3.13
CA ALA A 89 -0.57 -1.18 -4.59
C ALA A 89 0.32 -0.11 -5.24
N LEU A 90 0.53 1.05 -4.59
CA LEU A 90 1.53 2.03 -5.05
C LEU A 90 2.95 1.45 -5.04
N TRP A 91 3.29 0.63 -4.04
CA TRP A 91 4.63 0.08 -3.89
C TRP A 91 4.89 -1.10 -4.83
N PHE A 92 3.92 -1.98 -5.01
CA PHE A 92 4.06 -3.14 -5.89
C PHE A 92 3.89 -2.81 -7.37
N GLY A 93 3.05 -1.82 -7.71
CA GLY A 93 2.68 -1.54 -9.09
C GLY A 93 2.00 -2.73 -9.77
N PHE A 94 1.63 -2.59 -11.05
CA PHE A 94 0.93 -3.68 -11.76
C PHE A 94 1.74 -4.98 -11.92
N GLY A 95 3.08 -4.93 -11.76
CA GLY A 95 3.95 -6.10 -11.95
C GLY A 95 3.75 -7.18 -10.89
N HIS A 96 3.58 -6.79 -9.61
CA HIS A 96 3.46 -7.73 -8.48
C HIS A 96 2.18 -7.55 -7.66
N LEU A 97 1.30 -6.64 -8.07
CA LEU A 97 0.07 -6.34 -7.34
C LEU A 97 -0.83 -7.57 -7.21
N LEU A 98 -1.02 -8.34 -8.29
CA LEU A 98 -1.91 -9.50 -8.26
C LEU A 98 -1.41 -10.55 -7.28
N ASP A 99 -0.11 -10.88 -7.34
CA ASP A 99 0.53 -11.81 -6.41
C ASP A 99 0.33 -11.35 -4.96
N TYR A 100 0.58 -10.07 -4.69
CA TYR A 100 0.36 -9.48 -3.37
C TYR A 100 -1.09 -9.60 -2.90
N LEU A 101 -2.07 -9.25 -3.76
CA LEU A 101 -3.49 -9.32 -3.40
C LEU A 101 -3.94 -10.76 -3.13
N VAL A 102 -3.45 -11.72 -3.91
CA VAL A 102 -3.74 -13.14 -3.68
C VAL A 102 -3.16 -13.58 -2.35
N TYR A 103 -1.88 -13.30 -2.07
CA TYR A 103 -1.29 -13.66 -0.78
C TYR A 103 -1.97 -12.95 0.39
N ALA A 104 -2.27 -11.66 0.26
CA ALA A 104 -2.98 -10.91 1.29
C ALA A 104 -4.38 -11.50 1.55
N SER A 105 -5.10 -11.94 0.52
CA SER A 105 -6.43 -12.56 0.68
C SER A 105 -6.37 -13.94 1.34
N LEU A 106 -5.34 -14.74 1.05
CA LEU A 106 -5.16 -16.08 1.62
C LEU A 106 -4.74 -16.05 3.08
N PHE A 107 -3.83 -15.14 3.45
CA PHE A 107 -3.26 -15.07 4.80
C PHE A 107 -3.95 -14.04 5.71
N GLY A 108 -4.69 -13.08 5.14
CA GLY A 108 -5.34 -12.01 5.91
C GLY A 108 -6.65 -12.40 6.59
N GLY A 109 -7.27 -13.51 6.18
CA GLY A 109 -8.54 -14.00 6.74
C GLY A 109 -8.46 -15.35 7.48
N ALA A 110 -7.24 -15.85 7.71
CA ALA A 110 -6.98 -17.15 8.35
C ALA A 110 -6.83 -17.03 9.87
#